data_AF-K2CF09-F1
#
_entry.id   AF-K2CF09-F1
#
_cell.length_a   1.000
_cell.length_b   1.000
_cell.length_c   1.000
_cell.angle_alpha   90.00
_cell.angle_beta   90.00
_cell.angle_gamma   90.00
#
_symmetry.space_group_name_H-M   'P 1'
#
loop_
_entity.id
_entity.type
_entity.pdbx_description
1 polymer ?
#
loop_
_entity_poly.entity_id
_entity_poly.type
_entity_poly.pdbx_seq_one_letter_code
_entity_poly.pdbx_strand_id
1 'polypeptide(L)' 'MKLLTLLDRLFQLKKNNVAISTEIIAGVSTFLTMAYIILVNPSILAAAHMNPDATFVATCLVTALGCFLTGILSNYPIA' A
#
# COMPACT_ATOMS: atom_id res chain seq x y z
N MET A 1 12.28 -5.45 20.35
CA MET A 1 12.51 -4.11 20.94
C MET A 1 13.00 -3.06 19.94
N LYS A 2 13.89 -3.38 18.97
CA LYS A 2 14.39 -2.42 17.96
C LYS A 2 13.36 -1.93 16.93
N LEU A 3 12.41 -2.78 16.52
CA LEU A 3 11.41 -2.42 15.50
C LEU A 3 10.43 -1.34 15.99
N LEU A 4 9.92 -1.48 17.21
CA LEU A 4 9.01 -0.52 17.85
C LEU A 4 9.64 0.88 17.97
N THR A 5 10.93 0.96 18.26
CA THR A 5 11.67 2.23 18.37
C THR A 5 11.93 2.89 17.02
N LEU A 6 12.04 2.11 15.95
CA LEU A 6 12.18 2.63 14.59
C LEU A 6 10.85 3.20 14.06
N LEU A 7 9.73 2.48 14.26
CA LEU A 7 8.40 2.98 13.87
C LEU A 7 8.03 4.26 14.63
N ASP A 8 8.33 4.32 15.93
CA ASP A 8 8.05 5.51 16.75
C ASP A 8 8.90 6.72 16.31
N ARG A 9 10.12 6.52 15.79
CA ARG A 9 10.93 7.61 15.19
C ARG A 9 10.44 8.05 13.82
N LEU A 10 10.01 7.11 12.97
CA LEU A 10 9.57 7.38 11.60
C LEU A 10 8.19 8.04 11.55
N PHE A 11 7.24 7.56 12.35
CA PHE A 11 5.84 8.00 12.35
C PHE A 11 5.46 8.87 13.56
N GLN A 12 6.39 9.09 14.50
CA GLN A 12 6.18 9.91 15.71
C GLN A 12 4.94 9.47 16.52
N LEU A 13 4.73 8.16 16.65
CA LEU A 13 3.53 7.55 17.22
C LEU A 13 3.21 8.09 18.63
N LYS A 14 4.22 8.20 19.48
CA LYS A 14 4.07 8.77 20.84
C LYS A 14 3.70 10.25 20.83
N LYS A 15 4.22 11.04 19.89
CA LYS A 15 3.90 12.47 19.77
C LYS A 15 2.45 12.67 19.31
N ASN A 16 1.99 11.78 18.44
CA ASN A 16 0.65 11.79 17.87
C ASN A 16 -0.39 11.02 18.71
N ASN A 17 0.00 10.44 19.87
CA ASN A 17 -0.86 9.62 20.74
C ASN A 17 -1.61 8.49 19.99
N VAL A 18 -1.01 7.92 18.96
CA VAL A 18 -1.59 6.81 18.18
C VAL A 18 -0.92 5.48 18.51
N ALA A 19 -1.74 4.43 18.62
CA ALA A 19 -1.26 3.08 18.81
C ALA A 19 -0.89 2.43 17.47
N ILE A 20 0.09 1.52 17.49
CA ILE A 20 0.51 0.76 16.29
C ILE A 20 -0.66 -0.03 15.68
N SER A 21 -1.57 -0.54 16.51
CA SER A 21 -2.78 -1.21 16.05
C SER A 21 -3.67 -0.29 15.21
N THR A 22 -3.79 0.97 15.60
CA THR A 22 -4.55 1.99 14.85
C THR A 22 -3.94 2.24 13.48
N GLU A 23 -2.61 2.38 13.40
CA GLU A 23 -1.89 2.57 12.14
C GLU A 23 -2.04 1.37 11.20
N ILE A 24 -1.97 0.14 11.74
CA ILE A 24 -2.17 -1.07 10.94
C ILE A 24 -3.59 -1.11 10.36
N ILE A 25 -4.62 -0.82 11.17
CA ILE A 25 -6.01 -0.82 10.72
C ILE A 25 -6.24 0.30 9.68
N ALA A 26 -5.67 1.49 9.90
CA ALA A 26 -5.75 2.60 8.96
C ALA A 26 -5.09 2.23 7.62
N GLY A 27 -3.86 1.71 7.64
CA GLY A 27 -3.16 1.28 6.44
C GLY A 27 -3.89 0.17 5.67
N VAL A 28 -4.42 -0.83 6.38
CA VAL A 28 -5.24 -1.88 5.77
C VAL A 28 -6.52 -1.30 5.15
N SER A 29 -7.21 -0.40 5.84
CA SER A 29 -8.44 0.23 5.33
C SER A 29 -8.18 1.05 4.06
N THR A 30 -7.09 1.81 4.03
CA THR A 30 -6.67 2.57 2.84
C THR A 30 -6.29 1.62 1.70
N PHE A 31 -5.53 0.55 1.98
CA PHE A 31 -5.17 -0.45 0.98
C PHE A 31 -6.42 -1.10 0.35
N LEU A 32 -7.38 -1.54 1.18
CA LEU A 32 -8.63 -2.14 0.67
C LEU A 32 -9.43 -1.17 -0.20
N THR A 33 -9.42 0.12 0.12
CA THR A 33 -10.12 1.16 -0.66
C THR A 33 -9.58 1.23 -2.10
N MET A 34 -8.30 0.93 -2.31
CA MET A 34 -7.64 0.97 -3.63
C MET A 34 -7.43 -0.41 -4.26
N ALA A 35 -7.65 -1.48 -3.51
CA ALA A 35 -7.51 -2.86 -3.98
C ALA A 35 -8.40 -3.18 -5.19
N TYR A 36 -9.44 -2.37 -5.48
CA TYR A 36 -10.26 -2.53 -6.69
C TYR A 36 -9.43 -2.48 -7.99
N ILE A 37 -8.28 -1.79 -7.99
CA ILE A 37 -7.36 -1.68 -9.14
C ILE A 37 -6.84 -3.05 -9.58
N ILE A 38 -6.70 -4.00 -8.64
CA ILE A 38 -6.24 -5.37 -8.90
C ILE A 38 -7.19 -6.10 -9.86
N LEU A 39 -8.48 -5.78 -9.84
CA LEU A 39 -9.49 -6.37 -10.72
C LEU A 39 -9.77 -5.48 -11.96
N VAL A 40 -9.72 -4.16 -11.78
CA VAL A 40 -10.05 -3.20 -12.82
C VAL A 40 -8.95 -3.08 -13.88
N ASN A 41 -7.67 -3.02 -13.51
CA ASN A 41 -6.58 -2.89 -14.50
C ASN A 41 -6.52 -4.07 -15.48
N PRO A 42 -6.56 -5.34 -15.05
CA PRO A 42 -6.54 -6.47 -15.97
C PRO A 42 -7.75 -6.49 -16.91
N SER A 43 -8.94 -6.10 -16.43
CA SER A 43 -10.15 -6.08 -17.28
C SER A 43 -10.09 -4.99 -18.36
N ILE A 44 -9.56 -3.81 -18.04
CA ILE A 44 -9.33 -2.73 -19.02
C ILE A 44 -8.29 -3.17 -20.06
N LEU A 45 -7.17 -3.74 -19.61
CA LEU A 45 -6.07 -4.15 -20.50
C LEU A 45 -6.40 -5.40 -21.31
N ALA A 46 -7.26 -6.29 -20.80
CA ALA A 46 -7.81 -7.40 -21.57
C ALA A 46 -8.68 -6.92 -22.74
N ALA A 47 -9.43 -5.82 -22.57
CA ALA A 47 -10.14 -5.19 -23.68
C ALA A 47 -9.19 -4.64 -24.77
N ALA A 48 -7.94 -4.34 -24.40
CA ALA A 48 -6.88 -3.98 -25.33
C ALA A 48 -6.10 -5.20 -25.89
N HIS A 49 -6.64 -6.41 -25.78
CA HIS A 49 -6.05 -7.68 -26.23
C HIS A 49 -4.76 -8.09 -25.48
N MET A 50 -4.56 -7.61 -24.25
CA MET A 50 -3.47 -8.09 -23.38
C MET A 50 -3.87 -9.32 -22.57
N ASN A 51 -2.90 -10.15 -22.20
CA ASN A 51 -3.15 -11.32 -21.35
C ASN A 51 -3.56 -10.86 -19.92
N PRO A 52 -4.77 -11.23 -19.45
CA PRO A 52 -5.28 -10.78 -18.16
C PRO A 52 -4.48 -11.30 -16.96
N ASP A 53 -4.00 -12.55 -17.01
CA ASP A 53 -3.23 -13.17 -15.92
C ASP A 53 -1.86 -12.49 -15.75
N ALA A 54 -1.18 -12.22 -16.87
CA ALA A 54 0.11 -11.51 -16.86
C ALA A 54 -0.05 -10.07 -16.31
N THR A 55 -1.14 -9.40 -16.69
CA THR A 55 -1.43 -8.03 -16.28
C THR A 55 -1.83 -7.94 -14.81
N PHE A 56 -2.54 -8.94 -14.30
CA PHE A 56 -2.86 -9.09 -12.88
C PHE A 56 -1.58 -9.19 -12.05
N VAL A 57 -0.67 -10.11 -12.41
CA VAL A 57 0.60 -10.30 -11.70
C VAL A 57 1.45 -9.02 -11.76
N ALA A 58 1.52 -8.37 -12.92
CA ALA A 58 2.25 -7.10 -13.08
C ALA A 58 1.67 -5.99 -12.19
N THR A 59 0.34 -5.85 -12.13
CA THR A 59 -0.33 -4.86 -11.28
C THR A 59 -0.01 -5.13 -9.80
N CYS A 60 -0.14 -6.37 -9.34
CA CYS A 60 0.18 -6.74 -7.96
C CYS A 60 1.63 -6.41 -7.59
N LEU A 61 2.60 -6.74 -8.46
CA LEU A 61 4.02 -6.47 -8.21
C LEU A 61 4.32 -4.97 -8.18
N VAL A 62 3.83 -4.21 -9.16
CA VAL A 62 4.06 -2.77 -9.26
C VAL A 62 3.40 -2.04 -8.10
N THR A 63 2.16 -2.38 -7.74
CA THR A 63 1.46 -1.77 -6.62
C THR A 63 2.12 -2.12 -5.28
N ALA A 64 2.59 -3.36 -5.09
CA ALA A 64 3.31 -3.75 -3.88
C ALA A 64 4.64 -2.97 -3.73
N LEU A 65 5.43 -2.89 -4.81
CA LEU A 65 6.66 -2.10 -4.83
C LEU A 65 6.39 -0.60 -4.64
N GLY A 66 5.41 -0.06 -5.33
CA GLY A 66 5.00 1.34 -5.21
C GLY A 66 4.58 1.69 -3.79
N CYS A 67 3.74 0.87 -3.16
CA CYS A 67 3.28 1.07 -1.79
C CYS A 67 4.43 1.00 -0.77
N PHE A 68 5.38 0.09 -0.98
CA PHE A 68 6.58 0.00 -0.15
C PHE A 68 7.49 1.23 -0.29
N LEU A 69 7.68 1.69 -1.52
CA LEU A 69 8.50 2.87 -1.82
C LEU A 69 7.85 4.16 -1.27
N THR A 70 6.55 4.36 -1.46
CA THR A 70 5.86 5.55 -0.95
C THR A 70 5.77 5.55 0.58
N GLY A 71 5.57 4.38 1.19
CA GLY A 71 5.56 4.23 2.65
C GLY A 71 6.91 4.54 3.31
N ILE A 72 8.03 4.23 2.65
CA ILE A 72 9.38 4.49 3.18
C ILE A 72 9.90 5.89 2.80
N LEU A 73 9.73 6.29 1.54
CA LEU A 73 10.35 7.51 1.00
C LEU A 73 9.53 8.75 1.30
N SER A 74 8.20 8.68 1.11
CA SER A 74 7.37 9.87 1.17
C SER A 74 6.85 10.14 2.58
N ASN A 75 6.67 9.11 3.42
CA ASN A 75 5.96 9.21 4.71
C ASN A 75 4.70 10.10 4.60
N TYR A 76 4.07 10.05 3.42
CA TYR A 76 2.99 10.93 3.00
C TYR A 76 1.87 10.01 2.56
N PRO A 77 0.73 9.98 3.27
CA PRO A 77 -0.38 9.09 2.99
C PRO A 77 -1.20 9.66 1.83
N ILE A 78 -0.55 9.84 0.68
CA ILE A 78 -1.21 10.03 -0.61
C ILE A 78 -1.15 8.69 -1.30
N ALA A 79 -2.27 8.00 -1.23
CA ALA A 79 -2.53 6.80 -1.98
C ALA A 79 -3.40 7.17 -3.20
#